data_AF-A0A0R3WP21-F1
#
_entry.id   AF-A0A0R3WP21-F1
#
_cell.length_a   1.000
_cell.length_b   1.000
_cell.length_c   1.000
_cell.angle_alpha   90.00
_cell.angle_beta   90.00
_cell.angle_gamma   90.00
#
_symmetry.space_group_name_H-M   'P 1'
#
loop_
_entity.id
_entity.type
_entity.pdbx_description
1 polymer ?
#
loop_
_entity_poly.entity_id
_entity_poly.type
_entity_poly.pdbx_seq_one_letter_code
_entity_poly.pdbx_strand_id
1 'polypeptide(L)'
;MELNDTISQKIWDGSIPVSFCISPSEITHELPPPPPPFLMLVPRVTYFALVLEKAIPQFYIYLQSNSRVSDTHPRSDSNDDSSPAHSAEESHPTRKEVDYWLSYDGVPLKWQEYPTDILLAPPVSRSAVEAVFIATLKEADQLKHRGRGGLGPIFDGLLPAEQHRLWNGLLQHRFDVFWSINKRFMLGAPAPIRPLPQSDPLTDSTGDDTENSQTTRIFAEDAAALMVATGAMKAFRHCPFRLYFSPHTFDTSPPTMTYLQTLVSPFSEVDGTPVTFFDVITTLLKCSNVQLRAEDFIFLVHGVEVPSETPAQWMCEWMAYPDNFVHVVACKRQE
;
A
#
# COMPACT_ATOMS: atom_id res chain seq x y z
N MET A 1 -5.24 -22.87 9.82
CA MET A 1 -4.76 -21.54 9.40
C MET A 1 -4.22 -20.90 10.66
N GLU A 2 -2.92 -20.60 10.70
CA GLU A 2 -2.32 -20.00 11.90
C GLU A 2 -2.90 -18.58 12.10
N LEU A 3 -2.92 -18.08 13.34
CA LEU A 3 -3.55 -16.79 13.67
C LEU A 3 -2.98 -15.64 12.81
N ASN A 4 -1.69 -15.70 12.48
CA ASN A 4 -1.00 -14.68 11.70
C ASN A 4 -1.38 -14.70 10.21
N ASP A 5 -1.62 -15.86 9.61
CA ASP A 5 -2.17 -15.97 8.24
C ASP A 5 -3.51 -15.21 8.12
N THR A 6 -4.26 -15.16 9.22
CA THR A 6 -5.55 -14.46 9.30
C THR A 6 -5.38 -12.94 9.21
N ILE A 7 -4.26 -12.38 9.64
CA ILE A 7 -4.01 -10.93 9.61
C ILE A 7 -3.67 -10.50 8.19
N SER A 8 -2.74 -11.19 7.53
CA SER A 8 -2.39 -10.90 6.13
C SER A 8 -3.61 -11.02 5.21
N GLN A 9 -4.46 -12.02 5.44
CA GLN A 9 -5.72 -12.18 4.68
C GLN A 9 -6.68 -11.00 4.94
N LYS A 10 -6.88 -10.60 6.19
CA LYS A 10 -7.74 -9.44 6.53
C LYS A 10 -7.24 -8.13 5.92
N ILE A 11 -5.93 -7.90 5.91
CA ILE A 11 -5.33 -6.74 5.25
C ILE A 11 -5.58 -6.79 3.75
N TRP A 12 -5.40 -7.96 3.14
CA TRP A 12 -5.64 -8.16 1.73
C TRP A 12 -7.10 -7.87 1.34
N ASP A 13 -8.05 -8.42 2.09
CA ASP A 13 -9.49 -8.27 1.81
C ASP A 13 -10.03 -6.87 2.17
N GLY A 14 -9.21 -6.03 2.82
CA GLY A 14 -9.57 -4.68 3.19
C GLY A 14 -9.92 -3.82 1.97
N SER A 15 -11.06 -3.12 2.03
CA SER A 15 -11.51 -2.23 0.95
C SER A 15 -12.01 -0.89 1.50
N ILE A 16 -12.09 0.09 0.60
CA ILE A 16 -12.59 1.44 0.84
C ILE A 16 -13.74 1.70 -0.14
N PRO A 17 -14.94 2.09 0.32
CA PRO A 17 -16.00 2.53 -0.56
C PRO A 17 -15.64 3.87 -1.20
N VAL A 18 -15.57 3.92 -2.53
CA VAL A 18 -15.24 5.13 -3.29
C VAL A 18 -16.36 5.44 -4.27
N SER A 19 -16.76 6.70 -4.29
CA SER A 19 -17.70 7.27 -5.27
C SER A 19 -16.92 8.08 -6.29
N PHE A 20 -16.88 7.60 -7.53
CA PHE A 20 -16.27 8.31 -8.64
C PHE A 20 -17.33 9.18 -9.33
N CYS A 21 -17.04 10.46 -9.49
CA CYS A 21 -17.91 11.43 -10.16
C CYS A 21 -17.12 12.14 -11.26
N ILE A 22 -17.71 12.33 -12.44
CA ILE A 22 -17.14 13.23 -13.46
C ILE A 22 -17.17 14.66 -12.93
N SER A 23 -16.14 15.43 -13.26
CA SER A 23 -16.12 16.85 -12.97
C SER A 23 -17.33 17.59 -13.58
N PRO A 24 -18.07 18.41 -12.82
CA PRO A 24 -19.10 19.27 -13.38
C PRO A 24 -18.59 20.23 -14.47
N SER A 25 -17.31 20.59 -14.45
CA SER A 25 -16.69 21.47 -15.45
C SER A 25 -16.61 20.85 -16.86
N GLU A 26 -16.86 19.55 -16.99
CA GLU A 26 -16.83 18.81 -18.25
C GLU A 26 -18.22 18.61 -18.84
N ILE A 27 -19.26 18.95 -18.08
CA ILE A 27 -20.64 18.86 -18.50
C ILE A 27 -20.98 20.17 -19.21
N THR A 28 -20.63 20.27 -20.49
CA THR A 28 -21.11 21.35 -21.36
C THR A 28 -22.63 21.25 -21.52
N HIS A 29 -23.32 22.38 -21.69
CA HIS A 29 -24.79 22.45 -21.86
C HIS A 29 -25.38 21.60 -23.01
N GLU A 30 -24.54 21.09 -23.92
CA GLU A 30 -24.93 20.24 -25.04
C GLU A 30 -24.83 18.72 -24.73
N LEU A 31 -24.33 18.34 -23.55
CA LEU A 31 -24.18 16.95 -23.14
C LEU A 31 -25.47 16.41 -22.46
N PRO A 32 -25.69 15.08 -22.50
CA PRO A 32 -26.72 14.41 -21.72
C PRO A 32 -26.61 14.71 -20.22
N PRO A 33 -27.65 14.39 -19.40
CA PRO A 33 -27.57 14.56 -17.95
C PRO A 33 -26.29 13.93 -17.38
N PRO A 34 -25.70 14.50 -16.31
CA PRO A 34 -24.50 13.96 -15.69
C PRO A 34 -24.60 12.46 -15.49
N PRO A 35 -23.56 11.67 -15.82
CA PRO A 35 -23.55 10.27 -15.47
C PRO A 35 -23.72 10.11 -13.96
N PRO A 36 -24.46 9.08 -13.53
CA PRO A 36 -24.52 8.76 -12.11
C PRO A 36 -23.12 8.42 -11.59
N PRO A 37 -22.88 8.58 -10.28
CA PRO A 37 -21.60 8.22 -9.69
C PRO A 37 -21.31 6.73 -9.88
N PHE A 38 -20.08 6.40 -10.25
CA PHE A 38 -19.61 5.01 -10.27
C PHE A 38 -19.12 4.64 -8.88
N LEU A 39 -19.84 3.73 -8.21
CA LEU A 39 -19.49 3.28 -6.86
C LEU A 39 -18.66 2.01 -6.94
N MET A 40 -17.53 1.98 -6.23
CA MET A 40 -16.66 0.79 -6.18
C MET A 40 -16.07 0.59 -4.78
N LEU A 41 -16.05 -0.66 -4.33
CA LEU A 41 -15.20 -1.07 -3.21
C LEU A 41 -13.77 -1.24 -3.73
N VAL A 42 -12.92 -0.27 -3.43
CA VAL A 42 -11.52 -0.24 -3.86
C VAL A 42 -10.67 -1.03 -2.86
N PRO A 43 -9.92 -2.05 -3.29
CA PRO A 43 -8.99 -2.74 -2.39
C PRO A 43 -7.96 -1.77 -1.78
N ARG A 44 -7.71 -1.85 -0.48
CA ARG A 44 -6.68 -1.03 0.21
C ARG A 44 -5.29 -1.31 -0.32
N VAL A 45 -5.04 -2.58 -0.64
CA VAL A 45 -3.77 -3.09 -1.17
C VAL A 45 -3.72 -3.03 -2.70
N THR A 46 -3.90 -1.85 -3.27
CA THR A 46 -3.80 -1.61 -4.71
C THR A 46 -3.25 -0.22 -5.02
N TYR A 47 -3.09 0.07 -6.31
CA TYR A 47 -2.69 1.39 -6.78
C TYR A 47 -3.88 2.11 -7.41
N PHE A 48 -4.09 3.37 -7.04
CA PHE A 48 -5.22 4.15 -7.55
C PHE A 48 -5.23 4.27 -9.09
N ALA A 49 -4.06 4.32 -9.73
CA ALA A 49 -3.94 4.28 -11.19
C ALA A 49 -4.62 3.04 -11.82
N LEU A 50 -4.52 1.85 -11.21
CA LEU A 50 -5.17 0.62 -11.70
C LEU A 50 -6.68 0.66 -11.49
N VAL A 51 -7.14 1.42 -10.50
CA VAL A 51 -8.56 1.67 -10.23
C VAL A 51 -9.14 2.58 -11.29
N LEU A 52 -8.41 3.62 -11.69
CA LEU A 52 -8.80 4.53 -12.77
C LEU A 52 -8.95 3.83 -14.12
N GLU A 53 -8.06 2.88 -14.42
CA GLU A 53 -8.16 2.04 -15.63
C GLU A 53 -9.52 1.32 -15.73
N LYS A 54 -10.16 1.00 -14.60
CA LYS A 54 -11.48 0.36 -14.54
C LYS A 54 -12.64 1.35 -14.50
N ALA A 55 -12.48 2.47 -13.79
CA ALA A 55 -13.53 3.46 -13.56
C ALA A 55 -13.78 4.35 -14.79
N ILE A 56 -12.72 4.86 -15.44
CA ILE A 56 -12.82 5.81 -16.56
C ILE A 56 -13.64 5.24 -17.75
N PRO A 57 -13.45 3.97 -18.18
CA PRO A 57 -14.24 3.42 -19.28
C PRO A 57 -15.76 3.41 -19.03
N GLN A 58 -16.21 3.33 -17.78
CA GLN A 58 -17.65 3.34 -17.45
C GLN A 58 -18.31 4.67 -17.83
N PHE A 59 -17.61 5.77 -17.55
CA PHE A 59 -18.03 7.11 -17.92
C PHE A 59 -18.01 7.32 -19.43
N TYR A 60 -16.97 6.82 -20.10
CA TYR A 60 -16.87 6.90 -21.56
C TYR A 60 -18.04 6.20 -22.26
N ILE A 61 -18.39 4.98 -21.84
CA ILE A 61 -19.51 4.22 -22.41
C ILE A 61 -20.83 4.99 -22.23
N TYR A 62 -21.10 5.54 -21.04
CA TYR A 62 -22.32 6.30 -20.76
C TYR A 62 -22.46 7.54 -21.65
N LEU A 63 -21.37 8.32 -21.80
CA LEU A 63 -21.41 9.54 -22.58
C LEU A 63 -21.58 9.25 -24.09
N GLN A 64 -20.95 8.18 -24.59
CA GLN A 64 -21.13 7.75 -25.98
C GLN A 64 -22.52 7.18 -26.29
N SER A 65 -23.13 6.44 -25.35
CA SER A 65 -24.48 5.91 -25.57
C SER A 65 -25.51 7.02 -25.68
N ASN A 66 -25.36 8.06 -24.87
CA ASN A 66 -26.34 9.14 -24.79
C ASN A 66 -26.12 10.23 -25.86
N SER A 67 -24.91 10.39 -26.40
CA SER A 67 -24.70 11.28 -27.56
C SER A 67 -25.37 10.75 -28.83
N ARG A 68 -25.43 9.43 -29.01
CA ARG A 68 -26.04 8.77 -30.20
C ARG A 68 -27.57 8.83 -30.21
N VAL A 69 -28.21 9.02 -29.06
CA VAL A 69 -29.68 9.10 -28.96
C VAL A 69 -30.19 10.48 -29.40
N SER A 70 -29.36 11.52 -29.37
CA SER A 70 -29.72 12.88 -29.78
C SER A 70 -29.72 13.08 -31.30
N ASP A 71 -29.07 12.20 -32.07
CA ASP A 71 -28.92 12.33 -33.54
C ASP A 71 -30.03 11.62 -34.35
N THR A 72 -31.02 11.02 -33.71
CA THR A 72 -32.15 10.37 -34.41
C THR A 72 -33.28 11.35 -34.73
N HIS A 73 -32.99 12.35 -35.57
CA HIS A 73 -34.05 13.01 -36.35
C HIS A 73 -34.48 12.07 -37.50
N PRO A 74 -35.79 11.84 -37.73
CA PRO A 74 -36.25 11.06 -38.87
C PRO A 74 -35.92 11.84 -40.14
N ARG A 75 -35.06 11.28 -41.00
CA ARG A 75 -34.80 11.84 -42.33
C ARG A 75 -36.13 11.90 -43.09
N SER A 76 -36.59 13.11 -43.37
CA SER A 76 -37.65 13.36 -44.33
C SER A 76 -37.12 13.01 -45.72
N ASP A 77 -37.70 11.98 -46.33
CA ASP A 77 -37.44 11.63 -47.72
C ASP A 77 -37.93 12.76 -48.64
N SER A 78 -36.99 13.37 -49.36
CA SER A 78 -37.28 14.06 -50.61
C SER A 78 -36.08 13.92 -51.56
N ASN A 79 -36.31 13.16 -52.63
CA ASN A 79 -35.46 13.04 -53.82
C ASN A 79 -35.16 14.43 -54.40
N ASP A 80 -33.93 14.72 -54.83
CA ASP A 80 -33.55 14.72 -56.25
C ASP A 80 -32.08 15.15 -56.46
N ASP A 81 -31.52 14.68 -57.57
CA ASP A 81 -30.42 15.23 -58.37
C ASP A 81 -28.93 14.87 -58.12
N SER A 82 -28.49 13.88 -58.90
CA SER A 82 -27.31 13.81 -59.78
C SER A 82 -26.15 14.82 -59.60
N SER A 83 -24.97 14.34 -59.18
CA SER A 83 -23.65 14.75 -59.73
C SER A 83 -22.52 13.80 -59.29
N PRO A 84 -21.48 13.57 -60.13
CA PRO A 84 -20.52 12.49 -59.93
C PRO A 84 -19.28 12.89 -59.12
N ALA A 85 -18.86 11.95 -58.27
CA ALA A 85 -17.50 11.66 -57.80
C ALA A 85 -16.48 12.81 -57.75
N HIS A 86 -16.42 13.51 -56.62
CA HIS A 86 -15.20 14.17 -56.15
C HIS A 86 -14.79 13.58 -54.79
N SER A 87 -13.61 12.94 -54.79
CA SER A 87 -12.70 12.74 -53.66
C SER A 87 -13.36 12.43 -52.31
N ALA A 88 -13.55 11.13 -52.03
CA ALA A 88 -13.61 10.63 -50.68
C ALA A 88 -12.23 10.79 -50.02
N GLU A 89 -11.93 11.99 -49.54
CA GLU A 89 -11.07 12.08 -48.36
C GLU A 89 -11.86 11.46 -47.22
N GLU A 90 -11.55 10.21 -46.91
CA GLU A 90 -11.85 9.60 -45.62
C GLU A 90 -11.19 10.49 -44.55
N SER A 91 -11.91 11.52 -44.12
CA SER A 91 -11.67 12.17 -42.85
C SER A 91 -11.98 11.12 -41.79
N HIS A 92 -10.95 10.33 -41.44
CA HIS A 92 -10.92 9.62 -40.18
C HIS A 92 -11.37 10.64 -39.12
N PRO A 93 -12.46 10.39 -38.38
CA PRO A 93 -12.79 11.27 -37.27
C PRO A 93 -11.57 11.23 -36.38
N THR A 94 -10.85 12.34 -36.30
CA THR A 94 -9.82 12.56 -35.29
C THR A 94 -10.56 12.33 -33.99
N ARG A 95 -10.36 11.15 -33.41
CA ARG A 95 -10.89 10.77 -32.11
C ARG A 95 -10.26 11.79 -31.17
N LYS A 96 -10.97 12.92 -30.93
CA LYS A 96 -10.65 13.81 -29.83
C LYS A 96 -10.67 12.89 -28.62
N GLU A 97 -9.50 12.57 -28.08
CA GLU A 97 -9.39 12.04 -26.74
C GLU A 97 -10.03 13.10 -25.85
N VAL A 98 -11.30 12.87 -25.51
CA VAL A 98 -11.97 13.70 -24.53
C VAL A 98 -11.44 13.20 -23.20
N ASP A 99 -10.45 13.93 -22.68
CA ASP A 99 -9.90 13.69 -21.35
C ASP A 99 -10.96 14.05 -20.32
N TYR A 100 -11.61 13.03 -19.76
CA TYR A 100 -12.53 13.18 -18.65
C TYR A 100 -11.77 13.13 -17.33
N TRP A 101 -11.98 14.12 -16.47
CA TRP A 101 -11.38 14.24 -15.15
C TRP A 101 -12.40 13.91 -14.06
N LEU A 102 -11.95 13.19 -13.05
CA LEU A 102 -12.74 12.87 -11.86
C LEU A 102 -12.81 14.07 -10.91
N SER A 103 -13.76 14.05 -9.99
CA SER A 103 -13.82 14.99 -8.86
C SER A 103 -13.74 14.26 -7.52
N TYR A 104 -13.17 14.93 -6.52
CA TYR A 104 -13.18 14.53 -5.12
C TYR A 104 -13.74 15.69 -4.29
N ASP A 105 -14.77 15.43 -3.50
CA ASP A 105 -15.49 16.44 -2.69
C ASP A 105 -15.90 17.69 -3.50
N GLY A 106 -16.39 17.47 -4.72
CA GLY A 106 -16.79 18.55 -5.64
C GLY A 106 -15.62 19.30 -6.29
N VAL A 107 -14.36 19.01 -5.91
CA VAL A 107 -13.16 19.58 -6.54
C VAL A 107 -12.75 18.72 -7.73
N PRO A 108 -12.66 19.26 -8.95
CA PRO A 108 -12.13 18.51 -10.08
C PRO A 108 -10.66 18.19 -9.84
N LEU A 109 -10.29 16.93 -9.99
CA LEU A 109 -8.92 16.45 -10.06
C LEU A 109 -8.35 16.80 -11.45
N LYS A 110 -8.35 18.09 -11.79
CA LYS A 110 -7.88 18.62 -13.06
C LYS A 110 -6.62 19.46 -12.82
N TRP A 111 -5.58 19.17 -13.56
CA TRP A 111 -4.32 19.93 -13.52
C TRP A 111 -4.17 20.74 -14.81
N GLN A 112 -3.90 22.05 -14.69
CA GLN A 112 -3.54 22.89 -15.85
C GLN A 112 -2.12 22.56 -16.33
N GLU A 113 -1.22 22.30 -15.39
CA GLU A 113 0.10 21.72 -15.62
C GLU A 113 0.16 20.44 -14.79
N TYR A 114 0.19 19.28 -15.46
CA TYR A 114 0.26 18.00 -14.77
C TYR A 114 1.60 17.88 -14.04
N PRO A 115 1.62 17.64 -12.71
CA PRO A 115 2.86 17.59 -11.94
C PRO A 115 3.57 16.26 -12.22
N THR A 116 4.22 16.18 -13.38
CA THR A 116 4.92 14.97 -13.88
C THR A 116 6.11 14.58 -13.01
N ASP A 117 6.59 15.50 -12.18
CA ASP A 117 7.62 15.32 -11.16
C ASP A 117 7.12 14.58 -9.91
N ILE A 118 5.79 14.58 -9.66
CA ILE A 118 5.18 14.03 -8.45
C ILE A 118 4.22 12.87 -8.77
N LEU A 119 3.51 12.95 -9.90
CA LEU A 119 2.47 11.99 -10.28
C LEU A 119 2.79 11.29 -11.60
N LEU A 120 2.32 10.04 -11.73
CA LEU A 120 2.36 9.32 -13.00
C LEU A 120 1.30 9.88 -13.95
N ALA A 121 1.72 10.42 -15.10
CA ALA A 121 0.82 11.03 -16.08
C ALA A 121 -0.28 10.08 -16.59
N PRO A 122 -1.56 10.50 -16.60
CA PRO A 122 -2.63 9.80 -17.28
C PRO A 122 -2.42 9.77 -18.80
N PRO A 123 -2.86 8.70 -19.49
CA PRO A 123 -3.30 7.43 -18.91
C PRO A 123 -2.11 6.68 -18.30
N VAL A 124 -2.20 6.37 -17.00
CA VAL A 124 -1.12 5.65 -16.32
C VAL A 124 -1.09 4.22 -16.84
N SER A 125 -0.06 3.89 -17.60
CA SER A 125 0.07 2.54 -18.14
C SER A 125 0.26 1.53 -17.01
N ARG A 126 -0.34 0.34 -17.16
CA ARG A 126 -0.16 -0.77 -16.22
C ARG A 126 1.31 -1.10 -15.98
N SER A 127 2.13 -1.01 -17.03
CA SER A 127 3.58 -1.23 -16.96
C SER A 127 4.30 -0.20 -16.08
N ALA A 128 3.86 1.06 -16.07
CA ALA A 128 4.43 2.08 -15.18
C ALA A 128 4.11 1.77 -13.71
N VAL A 129 2.88 1.34 -13.41
CA VAL A 129 2.50 0.92 -12.04
C VAL A 129 3.28 -0.32 -11.61
N GLU A 130 3.42 -1.30 -12.49
CA GLU A 130 4.22 -2.50 -12.25
C GLU A 130 5.69 -2.13 -11.95
N ALA A 131 6.28 -1.22 -12.72
CA ALA A 131 7.64 -0.75 -12.47
C ALA A 131 7.80 -0.11 -11.08
N VAL A 132 6.85 0.74 -10.64
CA VAL A 132 6.87 1.35 -9.30
C VAL A 132 6.70 0.29 -8.20
N PHE A 133 5.79 -0.66 -8.39
CA PHE A 133 5.60 -1.78 -7.47
C PHE A 133 6.89 -2.60 -7.31
N ILE A 134 7.50 -3.01 -8.43
CA ILE A 134 8.73 -3.81 -8.44
C ILE A 134 9.91 -3.02 -7.85
N ALA A 135 10.03 -1.72 -8.14
CA ALA A 135 11.08 -0.88 -7.57
C ALA A 135 10.96 -0.80 -6.04
N THR A 136 9.74 -0.56 -5.53
CA THR A 136 9.47 -0.47 -4.09
C THR A 136 9.69 -1.82 -3.39
N LEU A 137 9.25 -2.91 -4.01
CA LEU A 137 9.47 -4.26 -3.52
C LEU A 137 10.96 -4.60 -3.41
N LYS A 138 11.75 -4.27 -4.44
CA LYS A 138 13.21 -4.45 -4.43
C LYS A 138 13.87 -3.62 -3.33
N GLU A 139 13.43 -2.39 -3.11
CA GLU A 139 13.93 -1.54 -2.03
C GLU A 139 13.70 -2.18 -0.66
N ALA A 140 12.47 -2.66 -0.39
CA ALA A 140 12.15 -3.36 0.85
C ALA A 140 12.99 -4.63 1.03
N ASP A 141 13.19 -5.39 -0.05
CA ASP A 141 13.99 -6.61 -0.05
C ASP A 141 15.47 -6.35 0.25
N GLN A 142 16.03 -5.25 -0.28
CA GLN A 142 17.38 -4.79 0.05
C GLN A 142 17.51 -4.43 1.53
N LEU A 143 16.52 -3.74 2.10
CA LEU A 143 16.51 -3.42 3.54
C LEU A 143 16.47 -4.71 4.39
N LYS A 144 15.69 -5.71 3.97
CA LYS A 144 15.48 -6.94 4.72
C LYS A 144 16.64 -7.92 4.65
N HIS A 145 17.27 -8.13 3.49
CA HIS A 145 18.15 -9.29 3.27
C HIS A 145 19.60 -8.96 2.88
N ARG A 146 19.95 -7.70 2.61
CA ARG A 146 21.31 -7.35 2.17
C ARG A 146 22.34 -7.62 3.27
N GLY A 147 23.41 -8.37 2.99
CA GLY A 147 24.64 -8.37 3.81
C GLY A 147 24.62 -9.16 5.13
N ARG A 148 23.61 -10.00 5.41
CA ARG A 148 23.55 -10.87 6.60
C ARG A 148 24.20 -12.26 6.43
N GLY A 149 25.11 -12.42 5.46
CA GLY A 149 25.75 -13.72 5.16
C GLY A 149 24.82 -14.80 4.58
N GLY A 150 23.53 -14.47 4.36
CA GLY A 150 22.59 -15.28 3.59
C GLY A 150 22.69 -15.05 2.08
N LEU A 151 21.76 -15.62 1.31
CA LEU A 151 21.71 -15.55 -0.16
C LEU A 151 21.53 -14.13 -0.74
N GLY A 152 21.33 -13.12 0.11
CA GLY A 152 21.08 -11.74 -0.30
C GLY A 152 19.60 -11.46 -0.59
N PRO A 153 19.30 -10.37 -1.32
CA PRO A 153 17.95 -10.02 -1.76
C PRO A 153 17.26 -11.20 -2.48
N ILE A 154 16.03 -11.49 -2.09
CA ILE A 154 15.24 -12.61 -2.61
C ILE A 154 14.79 -12.34 -4.05
N PHE A 155 14.50 -11.08 -4.39
CA PHE A 155 13.95 -10.69 -5.69
C PHE A 155 14.87 -11.10 -6.84
N ASP A 156 16.18 -10.90 -6.69
CA ASP A 156 17.17 -11.18 -7.73
C ASP A 156 17.26 -12.69 -8.04
N GLY A 157 16.84 -13.54 -7.10
CA GLY A 157 16.74 -15.00 -7.28
C GLY A 157 15.39 -15.49 -7.80
N LEU A 158 14.41 -14.61 -8.06
CA LEU A 158 13.11 -15.01 -8.61
C LEU A 158 13.17 -15.22 -10.12
N LEU A 159 12.56 -16.31 -10.59
CA LEU A 159 12.38 -16.55 -12.02
C LEU A 159 11.40 -15.51 -12.63
N PRO A 160 11.52 -15.15 -13.92
CA PRO A 160 10.59 -14.22 -14.56
C PRO A 160 9.10 -14.63 -14.43
N ALA A 161 8.83 -15.93 -14.48
CA ALA A 161 7.49 -16.46 -14.26
C ALA A 161 6.97 -16.24 -12.83
N GLU A 162 7.85 -16.29 -11.82
CA GLU A 162 7.50 -15.99 -10.42
C GLU A 162 7.24 -14.49 -10.22
N GLN A 163 8.06 -13.62 -10.84
CA GLN A 163 7.85 -12.17 -10.81
C GLN A 163 6.50 -11.80 -11.43
N HIS A 164 6.19 -12.37 -12.60
CA HIS A 164 4.89 -12.18 -13.25
C HIS A 164 3.73 -12.73 -12.42
N ARG A 165 3.91 -13.88 -11.76
CA ARG A 165 2.90 -14.46 -10.86
C ARG A 165 2.65 -13.57 -9.64
N LEU A 166 3.70 -12.97 -9.07
CA LEU A 166 3.58 -12.01 -7.97
C LEU A 166 2.75 -10.80 -8.38
N TRP A 167 3.09 -10.18 -9.52
CA TRP A 167 2.33 -9.04 -10.07
C TRP A 167 0.88 -9.40 -10.39
N ASN A 168 0.64 -10.54 -11.06
CA ASN A 168 -0.72 -10.99 -11.38
C ASN A 168 -1.55 -11.28 -10.13
N GLY A 169 -0.93 -11.81 -9.06
CA GLY A 169 -1.58 -12.01 -7.78
C GLY A 169 -2.15 -10.70 -7.24
N LEU A 170 -1.37 -9.62 -7.29
CA LEU A 170 -1.81 -8.28 -6.93
C LEU A 170 -2.90 -7.74 -7.87
N LEU A 171 -2.66 -7.78 -9.19
CA LEU A 171 -3.55 -7.22 -10.21
C LEU A 171 -4.94 -7.86 -10.20
N GLN A 172 -4.99 -9.18 -9.99
CA GLN A 172 -6.24 -9.96 -9.94
C GLN A 172 -6.81 -10.09 -8.53
N HIS A 173 -6.18 -9.45 -7.53
CA HIS A 173 -6.58 -9.51 -6.13
C HIS A 173 -6.65 -10.95 -5.57
N ARG A 174 -5.74 -11.82 -6.00
CA ARG A 174 -5.64 -13.23 -5.61
C ARG A 174 -4.58 -13.44 -4.53
N PHE A 175 -5.01 -13.46 -3.26
CA PHE A 175 -4.15 -13.64 -2.09
C PHE A 175 -3.20 -14.84 -2.21
N ASP A 176 -3.73 -16.04 -2.46
CA ASP A 176 -2.92 -17.28 -2.50
C ASP A 176 -1.83 -17.23 -3.57
N VAL A 177 -2.13 -16.60 -4.71
CA VAL A 177 -1.18 -16.47 -5.82
C VAL A 177 -0.04 -15.54 -5.41
N PHE A 178 -0.37 -14.39 -4.83
CA PHE A 178 0.61 -13.42 -4.34
C PHE A 178 1.48 -14.01 -3.21
N TRP A 179 0.85 -14.54 -2.16
CA TRP A 179 1.54 -15.04 -0.98
C TRP A 179 2.29 -16.34 -1.20
N SER A 180 2.00 -17.09 -2.27
CA SER A 180 2.82 -18.23 -2.67
C SER A 180 4.28 -17.85 -2.94
N ILE A 181 4.53 -16.60 -3.37
CA ILE A 181 5.86 -16.03 -3.60
C ILE A 181 6.25 -15.07 -2.47
N ASN A 182 5.35 -14.17 -2.05
CA ASN A 182 5.66 -13.11 -1.08
C ASN A 182 6.20 -13.62 0.26
N LYS A 183 5.74 -14.79 0.72
CA LYS A 183 6.24 -15.41 1.96
C LYS A 183 7.76 -15.60 2.00
N ARG A 184 8.42 -15.74 0.84
CA ARG A 184 9.89 -15.85 0.76
C ARG A 184 10.59 -14.57 1.23
N PHE A 185 9.97 -13.41 1.01
CA PHE A 185 10.46 -12.10 1.46
C PHE A 185 10.25 -11.84 2.95
N MET A 186 9.47 -12.69 3.63
CA MET A 186 9.23 -12.59 5.07
C MET A 186 10.12 -13.52 5.89
N LEU A 187 11.02 -14.27 5.23
CA LEU A 187 11.96 -15.15 5.90
C LEU A 187 13.23 -14.37 6.29
N GLY A 188 13.35 -14.01 7.56
CA GLY A 188 14.57 -13.41 8.09
C GLY A 188 15.80 -14.35 8.04
N ALA A 189 16.99 -13.77 8.19
CA ALA A 189 18.23 -14.52 8.36
C ALA A 189 18.54 -14.73 9.85
N PRO A 190 19.25 -15.79 10.26
CA PRO A 190 19.63 -16.02 11.65
C PRO A 190 20.23 -14.75 12.27
N ALA A 191 19.77 -14.40 13.47
CA ALA A 191 20.25 -13.26 14.23
C ALA A 191 21.70 -13.52 14.68
N PRO A 192 22.54 -12.47 14.76
CA PRO A 192 23.83 -12.60 15.40
C PRO A 192 23.61 -13.09 16.83
N ILE A 193 24.18 -14.25 17.17
CA ILE A 193 24.18 -14.75 18.55
C ILE A 193 25.04 -13.77 19.36
N ARG A 194 24.42 -12.93 20.19
CA ARG A 194 25.14 -12.18 21.22
C ARG A 194 25.33 -13.12 22.42
N PRO A 195 26.54 -13.24 23.00
CA PRO A 195 26.70 -13.97 24.25
C PRO A 195 25.80 -13.31 25.30
N LEU A 196 24.90 -14.09 25.88
CA LEU A 196 24.14 -13.68 27.08
C LEU A 196 25.15 -13.22 28.16
N PRO A 197 24.85 -12.16 28.93
CA PRO A 197 25.59 -11.88 30.14
C PRO A 197 25.53 -13.13 31.02
N GLN A 198 26.68 -13.69 31.36
CA GLN A 198 26.76 -14.82 32.27
C GLN A 198 26.16 -14.37 33.61
N SER A 199 25.02 -14.95 33.98
CA SER A 199 24.53 -14.86 35.35
C SER A 199 25.54 -15.57 36.25
N ASP A 200 26.16 -14.82 37.16
CA ASP A 200 27.10 -15.37 38.14
C ASP A 200 26.47 -16.56 38.90
N PRO A 201 27.20 -17.68 39.10
CA PRO A 201 26.65 -18.86 39.73
C PRO A 201 26.84 -18.84 41.24
N LEU A 202 25.85 -18.34 41.99
CA LEU A 202 25.75 -18.47 43.46
C LEU A 202 24.24 -18.30 43.82
N THR A 203 23.53 -19.16 44.54
CA THR A 203 23.88 -20.15 45.57
C THR A 203 22.78 -21.21 45.68
N ASP A 204 23.22 -22.43 45.96
CA ASP A 204 22.46 -23.58 46.40
C ASP A 204 21.63 -23.27 47.66
N SER A 205 20.31 -23.50 47.62
CA SER A 205 19.52 -23.72 48.83
C SER A 205 18.33 -24.63 48.53
N THR A 206 18.41 -25.79 49.17
CA THR A 206 17.45 -26.89 49.29
C THR A 206 16.09 -26.46 49.83
N GLY A 207 14.99 -27.06 49.33
CA GLY A 207 13.74 -27.12 50.09
C GLY A 207 12.45 -27.36 49.30
N ASP A 208 12.07 -28.65 49.25
CA ASP A 208 10.71 -29.19 49.46
C ASP A 208 9.69 -29.27 48.30
N ASP A 209 9.16 -30.49 48.19
CA ASP A 209 8.16 -30.97 47.23
C ASP A 209 6.75 -30.62 47.69
N THR A 210 5.88 -30.13 46.80
CA THR A 210 4.44 -30.46 46.88
C THR A 210 3.76 -30.35 45.51
N GLU A 211 3.20 -31.46 45.06
CA GLU A 211 2.40 -31.61 43.84
C GLU A 211 1.00 -30.97 43.92
N ASN A 212 0.48 -30.66 42.72
CA ASN A 212 -0.92 -30.51 42.30
C ASN A 212 -1.70 -29.23 42.62
N SER A 213 -1.84 -28.38 41.58
CA SER A 213 -3.16 -28.17 40.97
C SER A 213 -3.02 -27.61 39.55
N GLN A 214 -3.44 -28.42 38.56
CA GLN A 214 -3.59 -28.00 37.17
C GLN A 214 -4.64 -26.90 37.06
N THR A 215 -4.25 -25.74 36.53
CA THR A 215 -5.14 -24.90 35.75
C THR A 215 -4.36 -24.42 34.53
N THR A 216 -4.49 -25.18 33.45
CA THR A 216 -3.93 -24.87 32.14
C THR A 216 -4.57 -23.59 31.62
N ARG A 217 -4.00 -22.43 31.97
CA ARG A 217 -4.28 -21.18 31.27
C ARG A 217 -3.47 -21.19 29.98
N ILE A 218 -4.12 -21.59 28.89
CA ILE A 218 -3.63 -21.40 27.53
C ILE A 218 -3.64 -19.89 27.28
N PHE A 219 -2.55 -19.21 27.64
CA PHE A 219 -2.24 -17.91 27.08
C PHE A 219 -1.61 -18.18 25.71
N ALA A 220 -2.20 -17.60 24.66
CA ALA A 220 -1.49 -17.43 23.41
C ALA A 220 -0.15 -16.78 23.73
N GLU A 221 0.95 -17.47 23.40
CA GLU A 221 2.30 -16.98 23.64
C GLU A 221 2.43 -15.59 23.04
N ASP A 222 2.75 -14.62 23.89
CA ASP A 222 3.11 -13.27 23.47
C ASP A 222 4.23 -13.42 22.43
N ALA A 223 3.98 -12.95 21.21
CA ALA A 223 4.94 -13.07 20.11
C ALA A 223 6.31 -12.51 20.53
N ALA A 224 6.35 -11.48 21.39
CA ALA A 224 7.58 -10.95 21.95
C ALA A 224 8.29 -11.97 22.87
N ALA A 225 7.56 -12.72 23.70
CA ALA A 225 8.13 -13.74 24.58
C ALA A 225 8.63 -14.97 23.80
N LEU A 226 7.90 -15.42 22.77
CA LEU A 226 8.34 -16.51 21.90
C LEU A 226 9.57 -16.11 21.05
N MET A 227 9.61 -14.85 20.61
CA MET A 227 10.75 -14.25 19.93
C MET A 227 11.99 -14.19 20.85
N VAL A 228 11.83 -13.77 22.11
CA VAL A 228 12.92 -13.71 23.09
C VAL A 228 13.40 -15.10 23.54
N ALA A 229 12.48 -16.06 23.73
CA ALA A 229 12.79 -17.38 24.30
C ALA A 229 13.61 -18.30 23.39
N THR A 230 13.61 -18.07 22.06
CA THR A 230 14.16 -19.05 21.11
C THR A 230 15.64 -18.87 20.77
N GLY A 231 16.30 -17.77 21.18
CA GLY A 231 17.76 -17.58 21.09
C GLY A 231 18.40 -17.65 19.68
N ALA A 232 17.64 -17.99 18.65
CA ALA A 232 18.03 -18.19 17.27
C ALA A 232 17.00 -17.55 16.34
N MET A 233 16.75 -16.25 16.52
CA MET A 233 15.74 -15.54 15.74
C MET A 233 16.16 -15.39 14.28
N LYS A 234 15.37 -15.86 13.33
CA LYS A 234 15.47 -15.39 11.94
C LYS A 234 14.83 -14.01 11.86
N ALA A 235 15.58 -12.99 11.47
CA ALA A 235 15.09 -11.62 11.41
C ALA A 235 15.60 -10.84 10.21
N PHE A 236 14.90 -9.75 9.88
CA PHE A 236 15.34 -8.83 8.86
C PHE A 236 16.62 -8.11 9.28
N ARG A 237 17.35 -7.57 8.31
CA ARG A 237 18.44 -6.63 8.60
C ARG A 237 17.88 -5.30 9.07
N HIS A 238 16.97 -4.71 8.29
CA HIS A 238 16.22 -3.53 8.67
C HIS A 238 14.73 -3.71 8.39
N CYS A 239 13.91 -3.07 9.22
CA CYS A 239 12.46 -3.03 9.10
C CYS A 239 12.02 -1.94 8.11
N PRO A 240 11.36 -2.27 6.99
CA PRO A 240 10.91 -1.28 6.00
C PRO A 240 9.67 -0.53 6.48
N PHE A 241 9.86 0.68 6.99
CA PHE A 241 8.79 1.59 7.42
C PHE A 241 8.84 2.90 6.65
N ARG A 242 7.66 3.46 6.34
CA ARG A 242 7.49 4.82 5.84
C ARG A 242 6.44 5.54 6.65
N LEU A 243 6.78 6.73 7.15
CA LEU A 243 5.87 7.58 7.91
C LEU A 243 5.41 8.76 7.06
N TYR A 244 4.11 8.84 6.86
CA TYR A 244 3.41 9.90 6.13
C TYR A 244 2.67 10.80 7.12
N PHE A 245 2.45 12.05 6.76
CA PHE A 245 1.56 12.94 7.50
C PHE A 245 0.28 13.15 6.72
N SER A 246 -0.86 13.06 7.39
CA SER A 246 -2.15 13.39 6.77
C SER A 246 -2.14 14.84 6.26
N PRO A 247 -2.78 15.14 5.11
CA PRO A 247 -2.84 16.50 4.56
C PRO A 247 -3.39 17.56 5.52
N HIS A 248 -4.25 17.14 6.45
CA HIS A 248 -4.87 18.02 7.45
C HIS A 248 -4.09 18.09 8.77
N THR A 249 -2.91 17.49 8.84
CA THR A 249 -2.11 17.44 10.06
C THR A 249 -1.46 18.79 10.39
N PHE A 250 -1.14 19.60 9.38
CA PHE A 250 -0.47 20.88 9.58
C PHE A 250 -1.29 22.00 8.94
N ASP A 251 -1.46 23.10 9.68
CA ASP A 251 -2.10 24.32 9.16
C ASP A 251 -1.19 25.04 8.13
N THR A 252 0.10 24.71 8.14
CA THR A 252 1.13 25.15 7.18
C THR A 252 1.61 23.98 6.32
N SER A 253 2.58 24.23 5.43
CA SER A 253 3.22 23.16 4.64
C SER A 253 3.73 22.01 5.54
N PRO A 254 3.58 20.75 5.12
CA PRO A 254 4.03 19.59 5.89
C PRO A 254 5.56 19.58 6.06
N PRO A 255 6.09 18.90 7.09
CA PRO A 255 7.52 18.85 7.39
C PRO A 255 8.33 18.10 6.33
N THR A 256 7.67 17.28 5.51
CA THR A 256 8.24 16.59 4.34
C THR A 256 7.22 16.60 3.21
N MET A 257 7.69 16.65 1.97
CA MET A 257 6.81 16.56 0.79
C MET A 257 6.35 15.12 0.49
N THR A 258 7.03 14.10 1.07
CA THR A 258 6.74 12.70 0.79
C THR A 258 6.50 11.90 2.06
N TYR A 259 7.56 11.33 2.64
CA TYR A 259 7.53 10.50 3.83
C TYR A 259 8.86 10.63 4.59
N LEU A 260 8.85 10.21 5.85
CA LEU A 260 10.05 9.98 6.65
C LEU A 260 10.42 8.50 6.57
N GLN A 261 11.69 8.22 6.30
CA GLN A 261 12.27 6.88 6.25
C GLN A 261 13.72 6.92 6.73
N THR A 262 14.09 5.98 7.59
CA THR A 262 15.48 5.76 8.02
C THR A 262 15.68 4.28 8.33
N LEU A 263 16.93 3.88 8.62
CA LEU A 263 17.23 2.50 8.97
C LEU A 263 16.70 2.20 10.38
N VAL A 264 15.86 1.17 10.47
CA VAL A 264 15.31 0.66 11.72
C VAL A 264 15.78 -0.78 11.88
N SER A 265 16.55 -1.05 12.92
CA SER A 265 16.93 -2.43 13.27
C SER A 265 15.74 -3.13 13.96
N PRO A 266 15.50 -4.43 13.73
CA PRO A 266 14.41 -5.14 14.40
C PRO A 266 14.66 -5.40 15.90
N PHE A 267 15.91 -5.26 16.34
CA PHE A 267 16.32 -5.39 17.74
C PHE A 267 17.17 -4.21 18.16
N SER A 268 17.04 -3.85 19.43
CA SER A 268 17.88 -2.84 20.06
C SER A 268 19.32 -3.33 20.12
N GLU A 269 20.26 -2.45 19.76
CA GLU A 269 21.69 -2.76 19.79
C GLU A 269 22.24 -2.85 21.22
N VAL A 270 21.53 -2.29 22.21
CA VAL A 270 21.98 -2.21 23.60
C VAL A 270 21.75 -3.54 24.32
N ASP A 271 20.52 -4.01 24.32
CA ASP A 271 20.02 -5.13 25.13
C ASP A 271 19.50 -6.31 24.28
N GLY A 272 19.39 -6.14 22.95
CA GLY A 272 18.90 -7.19 22.05
C GLY A 272 17.39 -7.42 22.11
N THR A 273 16.65 -6.56 22.80
CA THR A 273 15.18 -6.67 22.87
C THR A 273 14.53 -6.29 21.54
N PRO A 274 13.35 -6.84 21.20
CA PRO A 274 12.63 -6.45 20.00
C PRO A 274 12.31 -4.96 20.00
N VAL A 275 12.62 -4.27 18.90
CA VAL A 275 12.22 -2.87 18.71
C VAL A 275 10.71 -2.81 18.57
N THR A 276 10.07 -1.94 19.33
CA THR A 276 8.61 -1.76 19.34
C THR A 276 8.17 -0.71 18.33
N PHE A 277 6.86 -0.65 18.03
CA PHE A 277 6.30 0.38 17.17
C PHE A 277 6.59 1.80 17.68
N PHE A 278 6.56 2.00 19.00
CA PHE A 278 6.94 3.28 19.62
C PHE A 278 8.38 3.69 19.30
N ASP A 279 9.32 2.74 19.36
CA ASP A 279 10.72 2.98 19.04
C ASP A 279 10.90 3.32 17.55
N VAL A 280 10.14 2.66 16.67
CA VAL A 280 10.10 2.96 15.23
C VAL A 280 9.64 4.40 15.00
N ILE A 281 8.50 4.79 15.56
CA ILE A 281 7.96 6.15 15.41
C ILE A 281 8.94 7.19 15.95
N THR A 282 9.49 6.96 17.14
CA THR A 282 10.47 7.86 17.75
C THR A 282 11.70 8.02 16.87
N THR A 283 12.16 6.94 16.24
CA THR A 283 13.31 6.95 15.32
C THR A 283 12.99 7.69 14.02
N LEU A 284 11.81 7.50 13.45
CA LEU A 284 11.38 8.18 12.22
C LEU A 284 11.15 9.68 12.44
N LEU A 285 10.51 10.08 13.54
CA LEU A 285 10.29 11.50 13.82
C LEU A 285 11.60 12.28 14.02
N LYS A 286 12.65 11.62 14.53
CA LYS A 286 13.99 12.23 14.68
C LYS A 286 14.68 12.57 13.37
N CYS A 287 14.28 11.98 12.23
CA CYS A 287 14.85 12.34 10.93
C CYS A 287 14.16 13.54 10.26
N SER A 288 13.10 14.08 10.89
CA SER A 288 12.47 15.33 10.48
C SER A 288 13.38 16.54 10.73
N ASN A 289 13.35 17.52 9.84
CA ASN A 289 14.01 18.81 10.03
C ASN A 289 13.31 19.72 11.06
N VAL A 290 12.10 19.33 11.48
CA VAL A 290 11.26 20.05 12.45
C VAL A 290 11.09 19.16 13.68
N GLN A 291 11.04 19.77 14.86
CA GLN A 291 10.77 19.07 16.10
C GLN A 291 9.32 18.58 16.14
N LEU A 292 9.14 17.27 16.16
CA LEU A 292 7.84 16.59 16.20
C LEU A 292 7.78 15.72 17.46
N ARG A 293 6.63 15.70 18.14
CA ARG A 293 6.42 14.84 19.31
C ARG A 293 5.39 13.77 18.98
N ALA A 294 5.67 12.53 19.34
CA ALA A 294 4.75 11.41 19.07
C ALA A 294 3.38 11.60 19.74
N GLU A 295 3.34 12.28 20.88
CA GLU A 295 2.11 12.58 21.64
C GLU A 295 1.09 13.44 20.88
N ASP A 296 1.55 14.24 19.92
CA ASP A 296 0.71 15.14 19.11
C ASP A 296 -0.10 14.39 18.04
N PHE A 297 0.18 13.09 17.84
CA PHE A 297 -0.34 12.32 16.73
C PHE A 297 -1.04 11.03 17.17
N ILE A 298 -1.90 10.56 16.27
CA ILE A 298 -2.40 9.19 16.22
C ILE A 298 -1.77 8.53 14.99
N PHE A 299 -1.23 7.33 15.17
CA PHE A 299 -0.52 6.61 14.11
C PHE A 299 -1.37 5.45 13.60
N LEU A 300 -1.67 5.47 12.31
CA LEU A 300 -2.54 4.49 11.66
C LEU A 300 -1.75 3.62 10.68
N VAL A 301 -1.99 2.31 10.73
CA VAL A 301 -1.52 1.33 9.74
C VAL A 301 -2.74 0.58 9.22
N HIS A 302 -2.92 0.49 7.90
CA HIS A 302 -4.15 -0.04 7.27
C HIS A 302 -5.46 0.61 7.76
N GLY A 303 -5.38 1.82 8.32
CA GLY A 303 -6.53 2.54 8.87
C GLY A 303 -6.92 2.17 10.31
N VAL A 304 -6.09 1.40 11.02
CA VAL A 304 -6.27 1.10 12.44
C VAL A 304 -5.11 1.64 13.27
N GLU A 305 -5.39 2.02 14.51
CA GLU A 305 -4.37 2.37 15.49
C GLU A 305 -3.64 1.10 15.95
N VAL A 306 -2.31 1.16 15.97
CA VAL A 306 -1.47 0.03 16.36
C VAL A 306 -0.93 0.25 17.76
N PRO A 307 -1.03 -0.73 18.68
CA PRO A 307 -0.45 -0.62 20.01
C PRO A 307 1.05 -0.32 19.95
N SER A 308 1.49 0.59 20.82
CA SER A 308 2.86 1.12 20.87
C SER A 308 3.94 0.06 21.08
N GLU A 309 3.59 -1.01 21.79
CA GLU A 309 4.41 -2.14 22.18
C GLU A 309 4.55 -3.20 21.08
N THR A 310 3.80 -3.07 19.97
CA THR A 310 3.80 -4.07 18.89
C THR A 310 5.21 -4.23 18.30
N PRO A 311 5.78 -5.45 18.23
CA PRO A 311 7.13 -5.65 17.69
C PRO A 311 7.25 -5.26 16.20
N ALA A 312 8.26 -4.47 15.87
CA ALA A 312 8.51 -3.95 14.52
C ALA A 312 8.73 -5.07 13.48
N GLN A 313 9.48 -6.12 13.85
CA GLN A 313 9.71 -7.29 13.00
C GLN A 313 8.38 -7.96 12.61
N TRP A 314 7.50 -8.18 13.60
CA TRP A 314 6.20 -8.79 13.39
C TRP A 314 5.31 -7.92 12.48
N MET A 315 5.31 -6.61 12.67
CA MET A 315 4.58 -5.70 11.78
C MET A 315 5.08 -5.78 10.33
N CYS A 316 6.39 -5.89 10.11
CA CYS A 316 6.94 -6.03 8.76
C CYS A 316 6.56 -7.38 8.10
N GLU A 317 6.36 -8.44 8.89
CA GLU A 317 5.95 -9.75 8.38
C GLU A 317 4.46 -9.80 8.02
N TRP A 318 3.61 -9.20 8.88
CA TRP A 318 2.16 -9.44 8.85
C TRP A 318 1.32 -8.20 8.54
N MET A 319 1.88 -6.99 8.71
CA MET A 319 1.19 -5.72 8.44
C MET A 319 1.76 -4.93 7.26
N ALA A 320 2.78 -5.44 6.57
CA ALA A 320 3.29 -4.79 5.37
C ALA A 320 2.26 -4.85 4.22
N TYR A 321 2.29 -3.82 3.37
CA TYR A 321 1.58 -3.83 2.09
C TYR A 321 2.26 -4.82 1.12
N PRO A 322 1.63 -5.12 -0.04
CA PRO A 322 2.23 -6.00 -1.04
C PRO A 322 3.62 -5.56 -1.53
N ASP A 323 3.93 -4.27 -1.46
CA ASP A 323 5.25 -3.71 -1.77
C ASP A 323 6.30 -3.95 -0.67
N ASN A 324 5.94 -4.67 0.39
CA ASN A 324 6.77 -5.06 1.52
C ASN A 324 7.20 -3.90 2.45
N PHE A 325 6.55 -2.75 2.36
CA PHE A 325 6.67 -1.67 3.35
C PHE A 325 5.49 -1.64 4.30
N VAL A 326 5.75 -1.25 5.55
CA VAL A 326 4.71 -0.83 6.49
C VAL A 326 4.53 0.68 6.35
N HIS A 327 3.40 1.08 5.75
CA HIS A 327 3.03 2.48 5.58
C HIS A 327 2.25 2.97 6.80
N VAL A 328 2.79 3.97 7.49
CA VAL A 328 2.22 4.57 8.69
C VAL A 328 1.73 5.98 8.38
N VAL A 329 0.51 6.32 8.78
CA VAL A 329 -0.03 7.68 8.64
C VAL A 329 -0.15 8.33 10.01
N ALA A 330 0.51 9.48 10.20
CA ALA A 330 0.35 10.36 11.35
C ALA A 330 -0.79 11.36 11.11
N CYS A 331 -1.81 11.27 11.94
CA CYS A 331 -2.93 12.21 12.01
C CYS A 331 -2.78 13.07 13.27
N LYS A 332 -2.96 14.39 13.17
CA LYS A 332 -2.99 15.27 14.35
C LYS A 332 -4.09 14.80 15.30
N ARG A 333 -3.76 14.64 16.59
CA ARG A 333 -4.75 14.34 17.62
C ARG A 333 -5.68 15.56 17.75
N GLN A 334 -6.98 15.35 17.59
CA GLN A 334 -7.96 16.38 17.93
C GLN A 334 -8.04 16.46 19.45
N GLU A 335 -7.89 17.67 20.01
CA GLU A 335 -7.99 17.93 21.46
C GLU A 335 -9.38 17.61 22.02
#